data_AF-A1RXZ8-F1
#
_entry.id   AF-A1RXZ8-F1
#
_cell.length_a   1.000
_cell.length_b   1.000
_cell.length_c   1.000
_cell.angle_alpha   90.00
_cell.angle_beta   90.00
_cell.angle_gamma   90.00
#
_symmetry.space_group_name_H-M   'P 1'
#
loop_
_entity.id
_entity.type
_entity.pdbx_description
1 polymer ?
#
loop_
_entity_poly.entity_id
_entity_poly.type
_entity_poly.pdbx_seq_one_letter_code
_entity_poly.pdbx_strand_id
1 'polypeptide(L)'
;MKRRRAAIGLLAVALLSLAVLQNSRSSSEVRVLYYGENVYMAYLAAAREACASNMSVEELVDGLSDYFGPLRLADTRVARFERSDKLSGVKYCNVTVTTKLGARASFELNYTYTFLGFFAETGTGRIVKVYRINAYQRFKIPEYRYAILLQVDLVPTCESITYNGTLEVRIDTPCVLRDKWGFTLTVP
;
A
#
# COMPACT_ATOMS: atom_id res chain seq x y z
N MET A 1 -19.29 8.14 20.95
CA MET A 1 -19.18 6.74 20.47
C MET A 1 -18.96 6.57 18.95
N LYS A 2 -19.53 7.38 18.04
CA LYS A 2 -19.04 7.53 16.64
C LYS A 2 -17.79 8.43 16.51
N ARG A 3 -17.56 9.35 17.47
CA ARG A 3 -16.47 10.36 17.47
C ARG A 3 -15.01 9.83 17.56
N ARG A 4 -14.73 8.66 18.15
CA ARG A 4 -13.37 8.05 18.20
C ARG A 4 -12.99 7.27 16.94
N ARG A 5 -13.98 6.81 16.18
CA ARG A 5 -13.80 6.05 14.92
C ARG A 5 -13.35 6.93 13.75
N ALA A 6 -13.56 8.24 13.88
CA ALA A 6 -13.20 9.27 12.90
C ALA A 6 -11.78 9.81 13.10
N ALA A 7 -11.22 9.84 14.33
CA ALA A 7 -9.93 10.48 14.62
C ALA A 7 -8.67 9.71 14.15
N ILE A 8 -8.79 8.40 13.90
CA ILE A 8 -7.66 7.50 13.59
C ILE A 8 -7.48 7.31 12.07
N GLY A 9 -8.58 7.25 11.31
CA GLY A 9 -8.53 7.44 9.86
C GLY A 9 -7.94 8.82 9.47
N LEU A 10 -8.05 9.77 10.40
CA LEU A 10 -7.51 11.14 10.37
C LEU A 10 -5.99 11.24 10.59
N LEU A 11 -5.33 10.18 11.08
CA LEU A 11 -3.87 10.05 11.13
C LEU A 11 -3.32 9.26 9.94
N ALA A 12 -4.15 8.36 9.38
CA ALA A 12 -3.87 7.58 8.17
C ALA A 12 -3.74 8.41 6.87
N VAL A 13 -4.22 9.66 6.87
CA VAL A 13 -4.08 10.62 5.76
C VAL A 13 -2.99 11.68 6.02
N ALA A 14 -2.69 11.96 7.28
CA ALA A 14 -1.72 12.99 7.66
C ALA A 14 -0.29 12.68 7.18
N LEU A 15 0.09 11.41 7.06
CA LEU A 15 1.38 10.99 6.47
C LEU A 15 1.31 10.67 4.97
N LEU A 16 0.13 10.35 4.43
CA LEU A 16 -0.11 10.41 2.98
C LEU A 16 0.23 11.81 2.41
N SER A 17 0.17 12.84 3.27
CA SER A 17 0.32 14.28 2.96
C SER A 17 1.71 14.86 3.18
N LEU A 18 2.67 14.10 3.73
CA LEU A 18 4.08 14.54 3.92
C LEU A 18 5.05 13.88 2.92
N ALA A 19 4.79 12.65 2.46
CA ALA A 19 5.68 11.96 1.53
C ALA A 19 5.52 12.40 0.06
N VAL A 20 4.41 13.03 -0.31
CA VAL A 20 4.28 13.73 -1.61
C VAL A 20 5.14 15.01 -1.66
N LEU A 21 5.38 15.65 -0.51
CA LEU A 21 6.17 16.89 -0.40
C LEU A 21 7.69 16.70 -0.59
N GLN A 22 8.24 15.48 -0.49
CA GLN A 22 9.65 15.21 -0.83
C GLN A 22 9.90 15.03 -2.34
N ASN A 23 8.85 15.02 -3.16
CA ASN A 23 8.97 15.00 -4.63
C ASN A 23 9.17 16.42 -5.22
N SER A 24 9.13 17.48 -4.40
CA SER A 24 9.36 18.88 -4.78
C SER A 24 10.31 19.53 -3.77
N ARG A 25 11.61 19.60 -4.09
CA ARG A 25 12.59 20.31 -3.26
C ARG A 25 12.10 21.72 -2.89
N SER A 26 11.71 21.94 -1.64
CA SER A 26 12.04 23.12 -0.83
C SER A 26 11.48 22.94 0.57
N SER A 27 12.35 23.13 1.56
CA SER A 27 12.10 23.11 3.00
C SER A 27 10.92 23.97 3.46
N SER A 28 10.13 23.48 4.40
CA SER A 28 9.61 24.29 5.50
C SER A 28 9.12 23.41 6.66
N GLU A 29 9.50 23.81 7.87
CA GLU A 29 9.35 23.10 9.15
C GLU A 29 7.90 22.81 9.53
N VAL A 30 7.56 21.53 9.72
CA VAL A 30 6.36 21.09 10.44
C VAL A 30 6.82 20.18 11.56
N ARG A 31 6.68 20.61 12.82
CA ARG A 31 6.96 19.80 14.02
C ARG A 31 5.65 19.44 14.70
N VAL A 32 5.34 18.15 14.78
CA VAL A 32 4.14 17.64 15.48
C VAL A 32 4.50 17.28 16.92
N LEU A 33 4.03 18.07 17.89
CA LEU A 33 4.24 17.88 19.34
C LEU A 33 3.07 17.11 19.98
N TYR A 34 2.84 15.87 19.56
CA TYR A 34 1.98 14.90 20.26
C TYR A 34 2.75 13.58 20.35
N TYR A 35 2.67 12.82 21.44
CA TYR A 35 3.45 11.59 21.63
C TYR A 35 2.49 10.43 21.96
N GLY A 36 1.95 9.78 20.93
CA GLY A 36 1.01 8.67 21.04
C GLY A 36 0.78 7.98 19.69
N GLU A 37 -0.47 7.91 19.24
CA GLU A 37 -0.91 7.30 17.97
C GLU A 37 -0.13 7.79 16.72
N ASN A 38 0.43 9.00 16.77
CA ASN A 38 1.21 9.61 15.69
C ASN A 38 2.57 8.94 15.45
N VAL A 39 3.20 8.40 16.49
CA VAL A 39 4.47 7.67 16.39
C VAL A 39 4.25 6.33 15.66
N TYR A 40 3.17 5.62 15.97
CA TYR A 40 2.80 4.40 15.24
C TYR A 40 2.45 4.67 13.79
N MET A 41 1.91 5.83 13.50
CA MET A 41 1.57 6.21 12.13
C MET A 41 2.83 6.51 11.31
N ALA A 42 3.85 7.14 11.91
CA ALA A 42 5.17 7.29 11.27
C ALA A 42 5.78 5.93 10.93
N TYR A 43 5.75 4.97 11.87
CA TYR A 43 6.20 3.60 11.61
C TYR A 43 5.41 2.90 10.50
N LEU A 44 4.08 3.06 10.46
CA LEU A 44 3.25 2.46 9.43
C LEU A 44 3.45 3.11 8.05
N ALA A 45 3.76 4.40 7.99
CA ALA A 45 4.12 5.08 6.76
C ALA A 45 5.47 4.61 6.23
N ALA A 46 6.49 4.52 7.09
CA ALA A 46 7.79 3.95 6.74
C ALA A 46 7.67 2.47 6.32
N ALA A 47 6.89 1.68 7.04
CA ALA A 47 6.63 0.28 6.73
C ALA A 47 5.97 0.10 5.36
N ARG A 48 5.03 0.98 5.01
CA ARG A 48 4.43 1.00 3.67
C ARG A 48 5.43 1.40 2.61
N GLU A 49 6.18 2.47 2.81
CA GLU A 49 7.18 2.95 1.84
C GLU A 49 8.29 1.91 1.62
N ALA A 50 8.69 1.18 2.66
CA ALA A 50 9.61 0.07 2.53
C ALA A 50 9.06 -1.07 1.67
N CYS A 51 7.75 -1.20 1.46
CA CYS A 51 7.20 -2.14 0.51
C CYS A 51 7.26 -1.65 -0.95
N ALA A 52 7.38 -0.32 -1.16
CA ALA A 52 7.43 0.30 -2.49
C ALA A 52 8.88 0.52 -2.96
N SER A 53 9.78 0.81 -2.02
CA SER A 53 11.17 1.17 -2.27
C SER A 53 12.14 0.05 -1.89
N ASN A 54 13.40 0.21 -2.29
CA ASN A 54 14.50 -0.66 -1.84
C ASN A 54 15.09 -0.22 -0.48
N MET A 55 14.52 0.79 0.17
CA MET A 55 15.01 1.32 1.45
C MET A 55 14.59 0.42 2.61
N SER A 56 15.41 0.39 3.66
CA SER A 56 15.05 -0.28 4.90
C SER A 56 14.03 0.54 5.71
N VAL A 57 13.29 -0.12 6.60
CA VAL A 57 12.32 0.58 7.46
C VAL A 57 13.06 1.51 8.42
N GLU A 58 14.24 1.09 8.90
CA GLU A 58 15.14 1.84 9.76
C GLU A 58 15.55 3.16 9.10
N GLU A 59 16.06 3.12 7.86
CA GLU A 59 16.43 4.33 7.11
C GLU A 59 15.26 5.31 6.95
N LEU A 60 14.07 4.80 6.66
CA LEU A 60 12.86 5.61 6.48
C LEU A 60 12.38 6.21 7.81
N VAL A 61 12.51 5.48 8.92
CA VAL A 61 12.15 5.97 10.25
C VAL A 61 13.14 7.01 10.75
N ASP A 62 14.44 6.83 10.49
CA ASP A 62 15.46 7.82 10.84
C ASP A 62 15.17 9.15 10.14
N GLY A 63 14.84 9.12 8.84
CA GLY A 63 14.42 10.31 8.10
C GLY A 63 13.12 10.97 8.60
N LEU A 64 12.23 10.21 9.26
CA LEU A 64 11.01 10.75 9.88
C LEU A 64 11.24 11.34 11.27
N SER A 65 12.34 10.98 11.94
CA SER A 65 12.64 11.45 13.30
C SER A 65 12.85 12.97 13.37
N ASP A 66 13.25 13.60 12.27
CA ASP A 66 13.36 15.06 12.14
C ASP A 66 12.00 15.78 12.28
N TYR A 67 10.90 15.10 11.98
CA TYR A 67 9.54 15.67 11.94
C TYR A 67 8.70 15.28 13.17
N PHE A 68 8.90 14.07 13.70
CA PHE A 68 8.12 13.49 14.80
C PHE A 68 8.88 13.44 16.14
N GLY A 69 10.14 13.90 16.16
CA GLY A 69 11.05 13.67 17.28
C GLY A 69 11.64 12.25 17.25
N PRO A 70 12.51 11.89 18.21
CA PRO A 70 13.27 10.64 18.14
C PRO A 70 12.35 9.41 18.17
N LEU A 71 12.28 8.69 17.04
CA LEU A 71 11.56 7.44 16.91
C LEU A 71 12.48 6.28 17.36
N ARG A 72 12.05 5.48 18.34
CA ARG A 72 12.86 4.42 18.95
C ARG A 72 12.41 3.03 18.52
N LEU A 73 13.02 2.54 17.45
CA LEU A 73 12.92 1.17 16.95
C LEU A 73 13.69 0.16 17.83
N ALA A 74 13.16 -1.06 17.92
CA ALA A 74 13.84 -2.21 18.51
C ALA A 74 14.17 -3.30 17.46
N ASP A 75 13.18 -3.64 16.63
CA ASP A 75 13.30 -4.69 15.61
C ASP A 75 12.28 -4.45 14.49
N THR A 76 12.61 -4.86 13.28
CA THR A 76 11.68 -4.89 12.14
C THR A 76 11.70 -6.25 11.46
N ARG A 77 10.52 -6.69 11.00
CA ARG A 77 10.38 -7.93 10.23
C ARG A 77 9.67 -7.64 8.94
N VAL A 78 10.28 -8.06 7.83
CA VAL A 78 9.78 -7.83 6.48
C VAL A 78 9.61 -9.17 5.76
N ALA A 79 8.41 -9.41 5.23
CA ALA A 79 8.12 -10.54 4.37
C ALA A 79 7.61 -10.02 3.02
N ARG A 80 8.30 -10.37 1.93
CA ARG A 80 7.93 -9.99 0.56
C ARG A 80 7.78 -11.25 -0.28
N PHE A 81 6.73 -11.30 -1.08
CA PHE A 81 6.45 -12.41 -1.98
C PHE A 81 5.77 -11.89 -3.24
N GLU A 82 6.33 -12.19 -4.40
CA GLU A 82 5.74 -11.84 -5.69
C GLU A 82 5.81 -13.04 -6.62
N ARG A 83 4.67 -13.40 -7.21
CA ARG A 83 4.53 -14.48 -8.19
C ARG A 83 3.55 -14.04 -9.26
N SER A 84 3.90 -14.26 -10.52
CA SER A 84 3.07 -13.89 -11.66
C SER A 84 3.13 -15.00 -12.70
N ASP A 85 1.97 -15.55 -13.06
CA ASP A 85 1.79 -16.52 -14.15
C ASP A 85 0.55 -16.17 -14.99
N LYS A 86 0.29 -16.91 -16.08
CA LYS A 86 -0.81 -16.61 -17.00
C LYS A 86 -2.20 -16.74 -16.37
N LEU A 87 -2.33 -17.53 -15.31
CA LEU A 87 -3.60 -17.86 -14.65
C LEU A 87 -3.81 -17.07 -13.36
N SER A 88 -2.75 -16.71 -12.66
CA SER A 88 -2.82 -16.02 -11.38
C SER A 88 -1.54 -15.26 -11.06
N GLY A 89 -1.67 -14.27 -10.20
CA GLY A 89 -0.52 -13.64 -9.61
C GLY A 89 -0.85 -12.95 -8.30
N VAL A 90 0.20 -12.69 -7.54
CA VAL A 90 0.15 -12.07 -6.23
C VAL A 90 1.39 -11.23 -6.02
N LYS A 91 1.17 -10.04 -5.46
CA LYS A 91 2.18 -9.20 -4.85
C LYS A 91 1.81 -8.99 -3.40
N TYR A 92 2.67 -9.48 -2.51
CA TYR A 92 2.48 -9.45 -1.07
C TYR A 92 3.68 -8.77 -0.41
N CYS A 93 3.40 -7.88 0.52
CA CYS A 93 4.40 -7.31 1.41
C CYS A 93 3.80 -7.13 2.79
N ASN A 94 4.50 -7.61 3.82
CA ASN A 94 4.13 -7.40 5.21
C ASN A 94 5.33 -6.92 6.00
N VAL A 95 5.14 -5.85 6.73
CA VAL A 95 6.15 -5.23 7.58
C VAL A 95 5.60 -5.12 8.98
N THR A 96 6.33 -5.67 9.94
CA THR A 96 6.05 -5.52 11.38
C THR A 96 7.16 -4.72 12.02
N VAL A 97 6.77 -3.66 12.72
CA VAL A 97 7.66 -2.75 13.46
C VAL A 97 7.47 -2.99 14.95
N THR A 98 8.57 -3.30 15.66
CA THR A 98 8.61 -3.44 17.11
C THR A 98 9.31 -2.24 17.73
N THR A 99 8.62 -1.55 18.64
CA THR A 99 9.18 -0.42 19.40
C THR A 99 10.06 -0.91 20.55
N LYS A 100 10.92 -0.05 21.11
CA LYS A 100 11.70 -0.39 22.33
C LYS A 100 10.86 -0.74 23.56
N LEU A 101 9.58 -0.39 23.57
CA LEU A 101 8.64 -0.76 24.63
C LEU A 101 7.98 -2.13 24.36
N GLY A 102 8.38 -2.84 23.30
CA GLY A 102 7.85 -4.15 22.92
C GLY A 102 6.52 -4.12 22.15
N ALA A 103 5.92 -2.94 21.97
CA ALA A 103 4.68 -2.79 21.21
C ALA A 103 4.91 -2.96 19.70
N ARG A 104 3.98 -3.62 19.01
CA ARG A 104 4.10 -4.01 17.59
C ARG A 104 3.02 -3.41 16.71
N ALA A 105 3.42 -2.66 15.69
CA ALA A 105 2.55 -2.19 14.61
C ALA A 105 2.86 -2.96 13.32
N SER A 106 1.87 -3.14 12.43
CA SER A 106 2.09 -3.85 11.16
C SER A 106 1.34 -3.25 9.99
N PHE A 107 1.98 -3.27 8.83
CA PHE A 107 1.42 -2.95 7.52
C PHE A 107 1.43 -4.20 6.64
N GLU A 108 0.35 -4.44 5.89
CA GLU A 108 0.28 -5.49 4.88
C GLU A 108 -0.31 -4.93 3.59
N LEU A 109 0.29 -5.32 2.46
CA LEU A 109 -0.18 -5.12 1.10
C LEU A 109 -0.41 -6.50 0.48
N ASN A 110 -1.56 -6.71 -0.15
CA ASN A 110 -1.87 -7.95 -0.86
C ASN A 110 -2.69 -7.65 -2.11
N TYR A 111 -2.03 -7.71 -3.27
CA TYR A 111 -2.64 -7.50 -4.58
C TYR A 111 -2.61 -8.81 -5.35
N THR A 112 -3.77 -9.26 -5.82
CA THR A 112 -3.89 -10.50 -6.57
C THR A 112 -4.66 -10.31 -7.87
N TYR A 113 -4.36 -11.16 -8.84
CA TYR A 113 -5.19 -11.34 -10.01
C TYR A 113 -5.45 -12.83 -10.25
N THR A 114 -6.58 -13.14 -10.89
CA THR A 114 -6.94 -14.50 -11.33
C THR A 114 -7.59 -14.43 -12.69
N PHE A 115 -7.09 -15.22 -13.65
CA PHE A 115 -7.64 -15.35 -14.98
C PHE A 115 -9.01 -16.03 -14.91
N LEU A 116 -10.00 -15.40 -15.55
CA LEU A 116 -11.37 -15.91 -15.62
C LEU A 116 -11.68 -16.56 -16.97
N GLY A 117 -10.99 -16.17 -18.03
CA GLY A 117 -11.22 -16.69 -19.37
C GLY A 117 -11.01 -15.64 -20.46
N PHE A 118 -11.48 -15.97 -21.65
CA PHE A 118 -11.51 -15.06 -22.79
C PHE A 118 -12.93 -14.54 -23.01
N PHE A 119 -13.04 -13.30 -23.44
CA PHE A 119 -14.30 -12.68 -23.84
C PHE A 119 -14.16 -12.03 -25.22
N ALA A 120 -15.23 -12.02 -26.01
CA ALA A 120 -15.27 -11.32 -27.27
C ALA A 120 -15.94 -9.96 -27.06
N GLU A 121 -15.18 -8.88 -27.24
CA GLU A 121 -15.66 -7.52 -27.06
C GLU A 121 -16.87 -7.26 -27.97
N THR A 122 -17.96 -6.75 -27.38
CA THR A 122 -19.20 -6.50 -28.11
C THR A 122 -19.00 -5.32 -29.06
N GLY A 123 -19.20 -5.54 -30.35
CA GLY A 123 -19.08 -4.51 -31.39
C GLY A 123 -17.79 -4.59 -32.21
N THR A 124 -16.64 -4.91 -31.61
CA THR A 124 -15.36 -5.05 -32.33
C THR A 124 -15.03 -6.52 -32.67
N GLY A 125 -15.61 -7.48 -31.94
CA GLY A 125 -15.32 -8.90 -32.09
C GLY A 125 -13.92 -9.32 -31.62
N ARG A 126 -13.16 -8.41 -30.99
CA ARG A 126 -11.80 -8.67 -30.51
C ARG A 126 -11.83 -9.57 -29.27
N ILE A 127 -10.91 -10.53 -29.21
CA ILE A 127 -10.79 -11.42 -28.05
C ILE A 127 -9.88 -10.75 -27.00
N VAL A 128 -10.39 -10.64 -25.78
CA VAL A 128 -9.69 -10.11 -24.60
C VAL A 128 -9.53 -11.19 -23.53
N LYS A 129 -8.46 -11.11 -22.75
CA LYS A 129 -8.28 -11.87 -21.52
C LYS A 129 -9.00 -11.15 -20.39
N VAL A 130 -9.75 -11.87 -19.57
CA VAL A 130 -10.46 -11.32 -18.42
C VAL A 130 -9.80 -11.81 -17.14
N TYR A 131 -9.50 -10.87 -16.25
CA TYR A 131 -8.91 -11.13 -14.93
C TYR A 131 -9.80 -10.56 -13.84
N ARG A 132 -9.93 -11.28 -12.71
CA ARG A 132 -10.45 -10.73 -11.46
C ARG A 132 -9.30 -10.17 -10.66
N ILE A 133 -9.42 -8.92 -10.24
CA ILE A 133 -8.42 -8.22 -9.43
C ILE A 133 -8.95 -8.09 -8.00
N ASN A 134 -8.11 -8.35 -7.01
CA ASN A 134 -8.39 -8.03 -5.61
C ASN A 134 -7.16 -7.36 -5.00
N ALA A 135 -7.33 -6.17 -4.46
CA ALA A 135 -6.23 -5.40 -3.93
C ALA A 135 -6.64 -4.72 -2.63
N TYR A 136 -5.85 -4.93 -1.58
CA TYR A 136 -6.07 -4.27 -0.30
C TYR A 136 -4.77 -3.94 0.41
N GLN A 137 -4.86 -2.98 1.32
CA GLN A 137 -3.85 -2.64 2.30
C GLN A 137 -4.44 -2.74 3.70
N ARG A 138 -3.66 -3.23 4.65
CA ARG A 138 -4.09 -3.45 6.03
C ARG A 138 -3.12 -2.82 7.00
N PHE A 139 -3.65 -2.05 7.95
CA PHE A 139 -2.89 -1.33 8.96
C PHE A 139 -3.32 -1.77 10.36
N LYS A 140 -2.36 -2.07 11.23
CA LYS A 140 -2.62 -2.49 12.62
C LYS A 140 -1.71 -1.74 13.59
N ILE A 141 -2.32 -1.12 14.60
CA ILE A 141 -1.66 -0.48 15.75
C ILE A 141 -1.86 -1.38 16.97
N PRO A 142 -0.86 -1.53 17.85
CA PRO A 142 -0.96 -2.42 19.02
C PRO A 142 -2.07 -2.04 20.01
N GLU A 143 -2.43 -0.76 20.09
CA GLU A 143 -3.45 -0.23 21.01
C GLU A 143 -4.88 -0.62 20.59
N TYR A 144 -5.07 -1.07 19.34
CA TYR A 144 -6.38 -1.43 18.81
C TYR A 144 -6.56 -2.93 18.67
N ARG A 145 -7.75 -3.39 19.06
CA ARG A 145 -8.22 -4.77 18.81
C ARG A 145 -8.66 -5.01 17.36
N TYR A 146 -8.66 -3.97 16.53
CA TYR A 146 -9.08 -4.04 15.13
C TYR A 146 -7.94 -3.60 14.20
N ALA A 147 -8.03 -4.02 12.94
CA ALA A 147 -7.17 -3.53 11.86
C ALA A 147 -8.00 -2.67 10.92
N ILE A 148 -7.36 -1.69 10.28
CA ILE A 148 -7.97 -0.88 9.22
C ILE A 148 -7.64 -1.57 7.91
N LEU A 149 -8.67 -1.95 7.15
CA LEU A 149 -8.54 -2.54 5.82
C LEU A 149 -8.98 -1.48 4.79
N LEU A 150 -8.11 -1.18 3.85
CA LEU A 150 -8.37 -0.31 2.72
C LEU A 150 -8.41 -1.15 1.45
N GLN A 151 -9.55 -1.18 0.78
CA GLN A 151 -9.61 -1.69 -0.58
C GLN A 151 -8.93 -0.68 -1.52
N VAL A 152 -8.12 -1.18 -2.44
CA VAL A 152 -7.28 -0.35 -3.31
C VAL A 152 -7.73 -0.53 -4.75
N ASP A 153 -7.97 0.58 -5.42
CA ASP A 153 -8.20 0.59 -6.86
C ASP A 153 -6.85 0.60 -7.58
N LEU A 154 -6.62 -0.42 -8.41
CA LEU A 154 -5.44 -0.49 -9.27
C LEU A 154 -5.81 0.01 -10.67
N VAL A 155 -5.17 1.09 -11.10
CA VAL A 155 -5.43 1.72 -12.39
C VAL A 155 -4.52 1.07 -13.44
N PRO A 156 -5.08 0.52 -14.52
CA PRO A 156 -4.29 -0.04 -15.60
C PRO A 156 -3.55 1.03 -16.39
N THR A 157 -2.32 0.71 -16.79
CA THR A 157 -1.49 1.53 -17.68
C THR A 157 -1.60 1.12 -19.15
N CYS A 158 -2.35 0.06 -19.44
CA CYS A 158 -2.59 -0.47 -20.77
C CYS A 158 -4.03 -0.16 -21.25
N GLU A 159 -4.27 -0.31 -22.55
CA GLU A 159 -5.63 -0.31 -23.11
C GLU A 159 -6.43 -1.47 -22.50
N SER A 160 -7.45 -1.14 -21.72
CA SER A 160 -8.22 -2.09 -20.92
C SER A 160 -9.58 -1.54 -20.51
N ILE A 161 -10.48 -2.45 -20.14
CA ILE A 161 -11.78 -2.12 -19.55
C ILE A 161 -11.77 -2.64 -18.12
N THR A 162 -12.08 -1.78 -17.16
CA THR A 162 -12.24 -2.17 -15.75
C THR A 162 -13.69 -2.01 -15.34
N TYR A 163 -14.31 -3.10 -14.90
CA TYR A 163 -15.70 -3.10 -14.45
C TYR A 163 -15.87 -4.06 -13.28
N ASN A 164 -16.46 -3.61 -12.18
CA ASN A 164 -16.81 -4.44 -11.02
C ASN A 164 -15.68 -5.38 -10.52
N GLY A 165 -14.45 -4.88 -10.45
CA GLY A 165 -13.28 -5.66 -10.00
C GLY A 165 -12.74 -6.66 -11.03
N THR A 166 -13.26 -6.66 -12.26
CA THR A 166 -12.65 -7.37 -13.40
C THR A 166 -11.91 -6.40 -14.30
N LEU A 167 -10.82 -6.89 -14.87
CA LEU A 167 -9.96 -6.21 -15.83
C LEU A 167 -9.95 -7.01 -17.12
N GLU A 168 -10.23 -6.36 -18.23
CA GLU A 168 -10.15 -6.91 -19.57
C GLU A 168 -8.92 -6.33 -20.29
N VAL A 169 -8.04 -7.19 -20.78
CA VAL A 169 -6.79 -6.81 -21.46
C VAL A 169 -6.62 -7.58 -22.76
N ARG A 170 -5.90 -7.00 -23.72
CA ARG A 170 -5.63 -7.65 -25.02
C ARG A 170 -4.70 -8.86 -24.83
N ILE A 171 -4.87 -9.90 -25.66
CA ILE A 171 -4.14 -11.17 -25.53
C ILE A 171 -2.61 -10.98 -25.54
N ASP A 172 -2.11 -10.08 -26.37
CA ASP A 172 -0.67 -9.95 -26.65
C ASP A 172 0.01 -8.80 -25.89
N THR A 173 -0.64 -8.23 -24.88
CA THR A 173 -0.11 -7.04 -24.18
C THR A 173 -0.16 -7.24 -22.66
N PRO A 174 0.99 -7.38 -21.98
CA PRO A 174 1.00 -7.37 -20.52
C PRO A 174 0.51 -6.01 -20.02
N CYS A 175 -0.20 -6.00 -18.91
CA CYS A 175 -0.75 -4.80 -18.30
C CYS A 175 -0.17 -4.59 -16.91
N VAL A 176 0.40 -3.41 -16.68
CA VAL A 176 0.79 -3.00 -15.32
C VAL A 176 -0.36 -2.25 -14.68
N LEU A 177 -0.85 -2.76 -13.56
CA LEU A 177 -1.86 -2.13 -12.72
C LEU A 177 -1.15 -1.37 -11.62
N ARG A 178 -1.46 -0.08 -11.44
CA ARG A 178 -0.77 0.80 -10.51
C ARG A 178 -1.75 1.43 -9.54
N ASP A 179 -1.43 1.42 -8.26
CA ASP A 179 -2.19 2.19 -7.28
C ASP A 179 -1.74 3.66 -7.21
N LYS A 180 -2.52 4.49 -6.53
CA LYS A 180 -2.22 5.91 -6.33
C LYS A 180 -0.93 6.19 -5.53
N TRP A 181 -0.30 5.17 -4.97
CA TRP A 181 0.91 5.26 -4.16
C TRP A 181 2.14 4.69 -4.86
N GLY A 182 2.01 4.26 -6.11
CA GLY A 182 3.14 3.79 -6.91
C GLY A 182 3.38 2.28 -6.88
N PHE A 183 2.62 1.51 -6.10
CA PHE A 183 2.73 0.06 -6.13
C PHE A 183 2.11 -0.50 -7.40
N THR A 184 2.75 -1.52 -7.95
CA THR A 184 2.37 -2.10 -9.24
C THR A 184 2.12 -3.60 -9.12
N LEU A 185 1.12 -4.11 -9.83
CA LEU A 185 0.86 -5.52 -10.09
C LEU A 185 0.89 -5.74 -11.60
N THR A 186 1.75 -6.63 -12.09
CA THR A 186 1.85 -6.94 -13.51
C THR A 186 0.96 -8.13 -13.85
N VAL A 187 0.08 -7.96 -14.83
CA VAL A 187 -0.75 -9.01 -15.42
C VAL A 187 -0.17 -9.36 -16.80
N PRO A 188 0.13 -10.64 -17.10
CA PRO A 188 0.80 -11.06 -18.34
C PRO A 188 -0.10 -11.19 -19.58
#